data_AF-A0A952V159-F1
#
_entry.id   AF-A0A952V159-F1
#
_cell.length_a   1.000
_cell.length_b   1.000
_cell.length_c   1.000
_cell.angle_alpha   90.00
_cell.angle_beta   90.00
_cell.angle_gamma   90.00
#
_symmetry.space_group_name_H-M   'P 1'
#
loop_
_entity.id
_entity.type
_entity.pdbx_description
1 polymer ?
#
loop_
_entity_poly.entity_id
_entity_poly.type
_entity_poly.pdbx_seq_one_letter_code
_entity_poly.pdbx_strand_id
1 'polypeptide(L)'
;MDPPAPPPSHYEEPPYVYAPSDIRPRQAREIELCEQASGFDWMYTGAFALSFVGSVYLNIKHLKHMSPAPVRFIGPTLVGFTWGGFLGGGYLSLPKCDPLYAPGPGPDGNVRTTWPMALAIAMLAGVSAPIMDYNFLGPVKPFWEVAERSARVFIAGGFGVLGSLFPYLVPPRTWSAAKEIEKMRIEGYRDGAILSYRVIF
;
A
#
# COMPACT_ATOMS: atom_id res chain seq x y z
N MET A 1 31.87 -20.17 -58.06
CA MET A 1 31.62 -20.59 -56.67
C MET A 1 31.66 -19.32 -55.85
N ASP A 2 30.49 -18.76 -55.58
CA ASP A 2 30.40 -17.54 -54.77
C ASP A 2 30.69 -17.88 -53.31
N PRO A 3 31.39 -17.01 -52.56
CA PRO A 3 31.68 -17.25 -51.16
C PRO A 3 30.37 -17.30 -50.34
N PRO A 4 30.29 -18.15 -49.31
CA PRO A 4 29.11 -18.22 -48.46
C PRO A 4 28.87 -16.89 -47.77
N ALA A 5 27.61 -16.45 -47.76
CA ALA A 5 27.17 -15.23 -47.10
C ALA A 5 27.57 -15.25 -45.61
N PRO A 6 28.04 -14.13 -45.04
CA PRO A 6 28.37 -14.06 -43.62
C PRO A 6 27.12 -14.37 -42.77
N PRO A 7 27.27 -15.08 -41.65
CA PRO A 7 26.14 -15.33 -40.75
C PRO A 7 25.56 -14.01 -40.26
N PRO A 8 24.25 -13.90 -40.03
CA PRO A 8 23.64 -12.68 -39.52
C PRO A 8 24.25 -12.34 -38.17
N SER A 9 25.17 -11.37 -38.17
CA SER A 9 25.60 -10.69 -36.97
C SER A 9 24.44 -9.79 -36.59
N HIS A 10 23.79 -10.09 -35.48
CA HIS A 10 23.05 -9.21 -34.58
C HIS A 10 21.99 -10.09 -33.92
N TYR A 11 22.22 -10.46 -32.67
CA TYR A 11 21.12 -10.56 -31.72
C TYR A 11 20.56 -9.14 -31.64
N GLU A 12 19.68 -8.80 -32.58
CA GLU A 12 18.96 -7.55 -32.58
C GLU A 12 17.98 -7.70 -31.41
N GLU A 13 18.36 -7.16 -30.25
CA GLU A 13 17.41 -6.95 -29.16
C GLU A 13 16.19 -6.27 -29.79
N PRO A 14 14.97 -6.79 -29.58
CA PRO A 14 13.79 -6.27 -30.25
C PRO A 14 13.73 -4.76 -30.02
N PRO A 15 13.43 -3.97 -31.07
CA PRO A 15 13.45 -2.51 -30.99
C PRO A 15 12.56 -2.10 -29.82
N TYR A 16 13.17 -1.46 -28.82
CA TYR A 16 12.46 -1.17 -27.59
C TYR A 16 11.27 -0.25 -27.94
N VAL A 17 10.06 -0.66 -27.55
CA VAL A 17 8.83 0.07 -27.91
C VAL A 17 8.73 1.27 -26.98
N TYR A 18 8.86 2.49 -27.52
CA TYR A 18 8.55 3.72 -26.77
C TYR A 18 7.08 3.65 -26.34
N ALA A 19 6.80 3.71 -25.04
CA ALA A 19 5.47 4.09 -24.61
C ALA A 19 5.26 5.59 -24.94
N PRO A 20 4.02 6.05 -25.18
CA PRO A 20 3.74 7.43 -25.56
C PRO A 20 4.24 8.51 -24.58
N SER A 21 4.56 8.13 -23.35
CA SER A 21 5.08 8.98 -22.27
C SER A 21 6.57 8.77 -21.97
N ASP A 22 7.29 7.93 -22.73
CA ASP A 22 8.73 7.73 -22.52
C ASP A 22 9.53 8.94 -23.03
N ILE A 23 10.09 9.71 -22.10
CA ILE A 23 10.99 10.86 -22.40
C ILE A 23 12.42 10.38 -22.70
N ARG A 24 12.75 9.14 -22.31
CA ARG A 24 14.04 8.47 -22.55
C ARG A 24 13.85 6.96 -22.71
N PRO A 25 14.78 6.24 -23.37
CA PRO A 25 14.78 4.79 -23.35
C PRO A 25 14.90 4.28 -21.90
N ARG A 26 14.09 3.28 -21.54
CA ARG A 26 14.10 2.69 -20.19
C ARG A 26 15.38 1.91 -19.96
N GLN A 27 15.98 2.08 -18.79
CA GLN A 27 17.14 1.28 -18.39
C GLN A 27 16.70 -0.13 -17.98
N ALA A 28 17.56 -1.14 -18.14
CA ALA A 28 17.25 -2.53 -17.77
C ALA A 28 16.71 -2.66 -16.33
N ARG A 29 17.27 -1.88 -15.38
CA ARG A 29 16.81 -1.82 -13.99
C ARG A 29 15.40 -1.23 -13.82
N GLU A 30 15.03 -0.25 -14.63
CA GLU A 30 13.67 0.31 -14.61
C GLU A 30 12.63 -0.70 -15.08
N ILE A 31 13.00 -1.57 -16.03
CA ILE A 31 12.13 -2.63 -16.54
C ILE A 31 11.90 -3.69 -15.46
N GLU A 32 12.96 -4.17 -14.81
CA GLU A 32 12.87 -5.15 -13.72
C GLU A 32 11.99 -4.65 -12.55
N LEU A 33 12.18 -3.40 -12.13
CA LEU A 33 11.36 -2.79 -11.07
C LEU A 33 9.92 -2.57 -11.51
N CYS A 34 9.69 -2.27 -12.80
CA CYS A 34 8.36 -2.13 -13.38
C CYS A 34 7.63 -3.48 -13.36
N GLU A 35 8.29 -4.57 -13.74
CA GLU A 35 7.75 -5.93 -13.63
C GLU A 35 7.42 -6.28 -12.18
N GLN A 36 8.30 -5.95 -11.23
CA GLN A 36 8.04 -6.15 -9.81
C GLN A 36 6.83 -5.34 -9.29
N ALA A 37 6.59 -4.14 -9.83
CA ALA A 37 5.49 -3.27 -9.46
C ALA A 37 4.21 -3.46 -10.31
N SER A 38 4.25 -4.37 -11.27
CA SER A 38 3.13 -4.65 -12.20
C SER A 38 2.08 -5.60 -11.60
N GLY A 39 2.47 -6.37 -10.58
CA GLY A 39 1.59 -7.32 -9.89
C GLY A 39 0.99 -6.76 -8.61
N PHE A 40 -0.08 -7.38 -8.14
CA PHE A 40 -0.60 -7.15 -6.80
C PHE A 40 0.24 -7.94 -5.77
N ASP A 41 0.69 -7.28 -4.69
CA ASP A 41 1.44 -7.95 -3.61
C ASP A 41 0.51 -8.77 -2.70
N TRP A 42 0.15 -9.96 -3.18
CA TRP A 42 -0.73 -10.89 -2.46
C TRP A 42 -0.14 -11.36 -1.13
N MET A 43 1.17 -11.48 -1.02
CA MET A 43 1.81 -11.91 0.23
C MET A 43 1.63 -10.84 1.31
N TYR A 44 1.90 -9.58 0.96
CA TYR A 44 1.75 -8.47 1.90
C TYR A 44 0.29 -8.27 2.32
N THR A 45 -0.63 -8.16 1.36
CA THR A 45 -2.05 -7.96 1.69
C THR A 45 -2.66 -9.19 2.36
N GLY A 46 -2.27 -10.38 1.92
CA GLY A 46 -2.70 -11.64 2.53
C GLY A 46 -2.28 -11.76 3.99
N ALA A 47 -1.07 -11.32 4.34
CA ALA A 47 -0.60 -11.31 5.73
C ALA A 47 -1.48 -10.42 6.64
N PHE A 48 -1.84 -9.21 6.19
CA PHE A 48 -2.76 -8.34 6.94
C PHE A 48 -4.17 -8.91 7.01
N ALA A 49 -4.68 -9.48 5.91
CA ALA A 49 -6.00 -10.10 5.89
C ALA A 49 -6.09 -11.29 6.87
N LEU A 50 -5.10 -12.17 6.86
CA LEU A 50 -5.01 -13.30 7.80
C LEU A 50 -4.86 -12.81 9.24
N SER A 51 -4.06 -11.77 9.47
CA SER A 51 -3.90 -11.17 10.80
C SER A 51 -5.19 -10.55 11.30
N PHE A 52 -6.02 -9.98 10.42
CA PHE A 52 -7.34 -9.47 10.75
C PHE A 52 -8.32 -10.59 11.12
N VAL A 53 -8.38 -11.66 10.33
CA VAL A 53 -9.22 -12.82 10.69
C VAL A 53 -8.77 -13.43 12.01
N GLY A 54 -7.46 -13.56 12.22
CA GLY A 54 -6.87 -14.05 13.46
C GLY A 54 -7.15 -13.15 14.66
N SER A 55 -7.05 -11.83 14.51
CA SER A 55 -7.35 -10.88 15.59
C SER A 55 -8.82 -10.92 16.00
N VAL A 56 -9.72 -11.00 15.03
CA VAL A 56 -11.16 -11.19 15.26
C VAL A 56 -11.42 -12.52 15.99
N TYR A 57 -10.84 -13.63 15.52
CA TYR A 57 -11.00 -14.94 16.15
C TYR A 57 -10.51 -14.92 17.62
N LEU A 58 -9.32 -14.38 17.88
CA LEU A 58 -8.76 -14.26 19.23
C LEU A 58 -9.63 -13.37 20.13
N ASN A 59 -10.15 -12.26 19.60
CA ASN A 59 -11.01 -11.36 20.35
C ASN A 59 -12.34 -12.02 20.72
N ILE A 60 -12.97 -12.72 19.78
CA ILE A 60 -14.23 -13.46 20.00
C ILE A 60 -14.04 -14.61 20.98
N LYS A 61 -12.99 -15.42 20.83
CA LYS A 61 -12.84 -16.66 21.61
C LYS A 61 -12.20 -16.47 22.97
N HIS A 62 -11.27 -15.53 23.11
CA HIS A 62 -10.41 -15.44 24.30
C HIS A 62 -10.41 -14.05 24.93
N LEU A 63 -9.98 -13.00 24.22
CA LEU A 63 -9.64 -11.71 24.84
C LEU A 63 -10.85 -11.06 25.53
N LYS A 64 -12.05 -11.16 24.93
CA LYS A 64 -13.27 -10.63 25.54
C LYS A 64 -13.74 -11.37 26.79
N HIS A 65 -13.26 -12.59 27.04
CA HIS A 65 -13.69 -13.42 28.17
C HIS A 65 -12.78 -13.28 29.39
N MET A 66 -11.60 -12.65 29.24
CA MET A 66 -10.66 -12.49 30.34
C MET A 66 -11.18 -11.50 31.39
N SER A 67 -10.83 -11.71 32.66
CA SER A 67 -11.31 -10.87 33.78
C SER A 67 -10.75 -9.44 33.80
N PRO A 68 -9.46 -9.16 33.49
CA PRO A 68 -8.94 -7.80 33.59
C PRO A 68 -9.31 -6.97 32.35
N ALA A 69 -9.85 -5.77 32.58
CA ALA A 69 -10.23 -4.82 31.53
C ALA A 69 -9.08 -4.48 30.55
N PRO A 70 -7.82 -4.26 30.98
CA PRO A 70 -6.72 -3.99 30.05
C PRO A 70 -6.52 -5.07 28.98
N VAL A 71 -6.74 -6.34 29.33
CA VAL A 71 -6.55 -7.46 28.40
C VAL A 71 -7.68 -7.51 27.36
N ARG A 72 -8.87 -7.04 27.71
CA ARG A 72 -10.00 -6.93 26.78
C ARG A 72 -9.83 -5.83 25.74
N PHE A 73 -8.96 -4.85 26.01
CA PHE A 73 -8.60 -3.80 25.04
C PHE A 73 -7.60 -4.27 24.00
N ILE A 74 -6.87 -5.36 24.24
CA ILE A 74 -5.98 -5.96 23.24
C ILE A 74 -6.78 -6.39 21.99
N GLY A 75 -8.01 -6.89 22.19
CA GLY A 75 -8.91 -7.27 21.11
C GLY A 75 -9.17 -6.14 20.09
N PRO A 76 -9.84 -5.04 20.48
CA PRO A 76 -10.12 -3.93 19.59
C PRO A 76 -8.84 -3.27 19.05
N THR A 77 -7.75 -3.26 19.82
CA THR A 77 -6.42 -2.82 19.33
C THR A 77 -5.95 -3.66 18.14
N LEU A 78 -5.96 -4.99 18.27
CA LEU A 78 -5.50 -5.88 17.19
C LEU A 78 -6.44 -5.82 15.99
N VAL A 79 -7.75 -5.83 16.21
CA VAL A 79 -8.75 -5.73 15.14
C VAL A 79 -8.58 -4.42 14.37
N GLY A 80 -8.49 -3.29 15.08
CA GLY A 80 -8.28 -1.99 14.47
C GLY A 80 -6.97 -1.93 13.69
N PHE A 81 -5.84 -2.31 14.31
CA PHE A 81 -4.53 -2.27 13.68
C PHE A 81 -4.46 -3.12 12.41
N THR A 82 -4.96 -4.35 12.48
CA THR A 82 -4.91 -5.28 11.34
C THR A 82 -5.87 -4.89 10.23
N TRP A 83 -7.06 -4.37 10.56
CA TRP A 83 -7.99 -3.81 9.57
C TRP A 83 -7.43 -2.57 8.87
N GLY A 84 -6.87 -1.64 9.64
CA GLY A 84 -6.21 -0.46 9.10
C GLY A 84 -5.06 -0.85 8.17
N GLY A 85 -4.18 -1.75 8.63
CA GLY A 85 -3.05 -2.25 7.86
C GLY A 85 -3.48 -2.99 6.59
N PHE A 86 -4.62 -3.68 6.62
CA PHE A 86 -5.21 -4.28 5.43
C PHE A 86 -5.65 -3.21 4.40
N LEU A 87 -6.32 -2.14 4.83
CA LEU A 87 -6.76 -1.07 3.93
C LEU A 87 -5.57 -0.27 3.35
N GLY A 88 -4.66 0.18 4.20
CA GLY A 88 -3.46 0.90 3.78
C GLY A 88 -2.53 0.02 2.95
N GLY A 89 -2.32 -1.21 3.40
CA GLY A 89 -1.47 -2.19 2.73
C GLY A 89 -2.04 -2.64 1.40
N GLY A 90 -3.35 -2.86 1.34
CA GLY A 90 -4.09 -3.19 0.12
C GLY A 90 -4.00 -2.09 -0.93
N TYR A 91 -4.06 -0.82 -0.53
CA TYR A 91 -3.86 0.28 -1.48
C TYR A 91 -2.42 0.35 -2.00
N LEU A 92 -1.43 0.14 -1.14
CA LEU A 92 -0.02 0.19 -1.53
C LEU A 92 0.39 -1.03 -2.36
N SER A 93 -0.24 -2.19 -2.16
CA SER A 93 0.01 -3.42 -2.92
C SER A 93 -0.61 -3.43 -4.31
N LEU A 94 -1.51 -2.48 -4.63
CA LEU A 94 -2.04 -2.32 -5.98
C LEU A 94 -0.93 -2.08 -7.00
N PRO A 95 -1.10 -2.58 -8.24
CA PRO A 95 -0.12 -2.38 -9.31
C PRO A 95 0.08 -0.88 -9.53
N LYS A 96 1.35 -0.47 -9.52
CA LYS A 96 1.76 0.93 -9.72
C LYS A 96 2.34 1.17 -11.10
N CYS A 97 2.71 0.10 -11.77
CA CYS A 97 3.33 0.15 -13.08
C CYS A 97 2.52 -0.67 -14.08
N ASP A 98 2.45 -0.16 -15.31
CA ASP A 98 1.93 -0.87 -16.46
C ASP A 98 3.12 -1.13 -17.41
N PRO A 99 3.38 -2.38 -17.82
CA PRO A 99 4.45 -2.66 -18.78
C PRO A 99 4.20 -1.98 -20.14
N LEU A 100 2.93 -1.76 -20.52
CA LEU A 100 2.53 -1.17 -21.81
C LEU A 100 2.50 0.37 -21.79
N TYR A 101 2.37 1.00 -20.62
CA TYR A 101 2.30 2.45 -20.45
C TYR A 101 3.37 2.92 -19.50
N ALA A 102 4.24 3.87 -19.88
CA ALA A 102 5.24 4.39 -18.94
C ALA A 102 4.52 5.01 -17.74
N PRO A 103 4.61 4.39 -16.55
CA PRO A 103 3.89 4.87 -15.39
C PRO A 103 4.70 6.03 -14.86
N GLY A 104 4.33 7.25 -15.18
CA GLY A 104 4.99 8.47 -14.74
C GLY A 104 4.01 9.63 -14.72
N PRO A 105 4.26 10.67 -13.92
CA PRO A 105 3.57 11.91 -14.14
C PRO A 105 3.78 12.33 -15.60
N GLY A 106 2.72 12.80 -16.26
CA GLY A 106 2.89 13.44 -17.56
C GLY A 106 3.88 14.61 -17.47
N PRO A 107 4.28 15.20 -18.60
CA PRO A 107 5.15 16.39 -18.63
C PRO A 107 4.64 17.55 -17.75
N ASP A 108 3.37 17.53 -17.35
CA ASP A 108 2.72 18.49 -16.44
C ASP A 108 3.06 18.30 -14.94
N GLY A 109 3.89 17.31 -14.58
CA GLY A 109 4.32 17.07 -13.21
C GLY A 109 3.32 16.26 -12.38
N ASN A 110 3.80 15.72 -11.25
CA ASN A 110 3.03 14.85 -10.38
C ASN A 110 2.03 15.66 -9.54
N VAL A 111 0.84 15.94 -10.08
CA VAL A 111 -0.24 16.63 -9.32
C VAL A 111 -0.84 15.70 -8.24
N ARG A 112 -0.47 14.42 -8.21
CA ARG A 112 -0.99 13.44 -7.24
C ARG A 112 -0.03 13.30 -6.06
N THR A 113 -0.13 14.22 -5.11
CA THR A 113 0.42 13.98 -3.78
C THR A 113 -0.20 12.70 -3.22
N THR A 114 0.63 11.82 -2.65
CA THR A 114 0.18 10.53 -2.09
C THR A 114 -0.47 10.68 -0.73
N TRP A 115 -0.32 11.86 -0.11
CA TRP A 115 -0.78 12.19 1.23
C TRP A 115 -2.31 12.31 1.37
N PRO A 116 -3.06 12.98 0.46
CA PRO A 116 -4.51 12.99 0.49
C PRO A 116 -5.14 11.60 0.51
N MET A 117 -4.59 10.66 -0.29
CA MET A 117 -5.09 9.29 -0.30
C MET A 117 -4.75 8.54 0.99
N ALA A 118 -3.54 8.71 1.53
CA ALA A 118 -3.15 8.13 2.82
C ALA A 118 -4.09 8.62 3.94
N LEU A 119 -4.41 9.91 3.96
CA LEU A 119 -5.30 10.53 4.93
C LEU A 119 -6.74 10.04 4.75
N ALA A 120 -7.22 9.91 3.52
CA ALA A 120 -8.55 9.37 3.23
C ALA A 120 -8.68 7.91 3.71
N ILE A 121 -7.67 7.08 3.46
CA ILE A 121 -7.63 5.70 3.96
C ILE A 121 -7.54 5.67 5.48
N ALA A 122 -6.75 6.55 6.08
CA ALA A 122 -6.63 6.63 7.54
C ALA A 122 -7.96 7.03 8.20
N MET A 123 -8.68 8.01 7.65
CA MET A 123 -10.02 8.37 8.10
C MET A 123 -11.00 7.21 7.92
N LEU A 124 -11.00 6.57 6.75
CA LEU A 124 -11.83 5.39 6.49
C LEU A 124 -11.53 4.26 7.49
N ALA A 125 -10.27 3.98 7.76
CA ALA A 125 -9.84 2.97 8.71
C ALA A 125 -10.26 3.33 10.13
N GLY A 126 -10.12 4.59 10.54
CA GLY A 126 -10.54 5.08 11.85
C GLY A 126 -12.04 4.96 12.09
N VAL A 127 -12.86 5.20 11.05
CA VAL A 127 -14.33 5.09 11.13
C VAL A 127 -14.80 3.64 11.01
N SER A 128 -14.18 2.84 10.14
CA SER A 128 -14.63 1.47 9.87
C SER A 128 -14.10 0.44 10.86
N ALA A 129 -12.93 0.63 11.48
CA ALA A 129 -12.38 -0.31 12.46
C ALA A 129 -13.33 -0.60 13.65
N PRO A 130 -13.96 0.41 14.29
CA PRO A 130 -14.94 0.15 15.34
C PRO A 130 -16.18 -0.60 14.86
N ILE A 131 -16.63 -0.33 13.63
CA ILE A 131 -17.75 -1.02 13.00
C ILE A 131 -17.42 -2.51 12.80
N MET A 132 -16.20 -2.80 12.34
CA MET A 132 -15.72 -4.17 12.18
C MET A 132 -15.61 -4.89 13.52
N ASP A 133 -15.02 -4.27 14.54
CA ASP A 133 -14.96 -4.85 15.89
C ASP A 133 -16.36 -5.18 16.41
N TYR A 134 -17.31 -4.24 16.29
CA TYR A 134 -18.68 -4.41 16.76
C TYR A 134 -19.43 -5.54 16.01
N ASN A 135 -19.35 -5.56 14.68
CA ASN A 135 -20.02 -6.56 13.84
C ASN A 135 -19.61 -7.98 14.19
N PHE A 136 -18.33 -8.20 14.50
CA PHE A 136 -17.82 -9.54 14.80
C PHE A 136 -17.92 -9.92 16.28
N LEU A 137 -17.90 -8.95 17.22
CA LEU A 137 -17.99 -9.27 18.64
C LEU A 137 -19.40 -9.64 19.12
N GLY A 138 -20.42 -9.06 18.48
CA GLY A 138 -21.77 -9.04 18.99
C GLY A 138 -21.95 -8.04 20.14
N PRO A 139 -23.16 -7.96 20.74
CA PRO A 139 -23.47 -6.99 21.78
C PRO A 139 -22.52 -7.12 22.97
N VAL A 140 -21.88 -6.01 23.36
CA VAL A 140 -21.00 -5.97 24.52
C VAL A 140 -21.79 -6.30 25.78
N LYS A 141 -21.21 -7.10 26.66
CA LYS A 141 -21.93 -7.58 27.86
C LYS A 141 -22.41 -6.38 28.70
N PRO A 142 -23.69 -6.33 29.09
CA PRO A 142 -24.28 -5.15 29.73
C PRO A 142 -23.69 -4.83 31.12
N PHE A 143 -23.05 -5.81 31.77
CA PHE A 143 -22.39 -5.65 33.07
C PHE A 143 -21.00 -5.01 32.98
N TRP A 144 -20.45 -4.76 31.79
CA TRP A 144 -19.19 -4.03 31.65
C TRP A 144 -19.38 -2.55 31.97
N GLU A 145 -18.34 -1.89 32.44
CA GLU A 145 -18.42 -0.46 32.73
C GLU A 145 -18.74 0.33 31.45
N VAL A 146 -19.51 1.42 31.56
CA VAL A 146 -19.85 2.26 30.39
C VAL A 146 -18.59 2.87 29.79
N ALA A 147 -17.63 3.26 30.63
CA ALA A 147 -16.33 3.77 30.20
C ALA A 147 -15.53 2.71 29.42
N GLU A 148 -15.55 1.45 29.86
CA GLU A 148 -14.92 0.34 29.13
C GLU A 148 -15.56 0.16 27.75
N ARG A 149 -16.90 0.22 27.68
CA ARG A 149 -17.66 0.07 26.42
C ARG A 149 -17.35 1.18 25.41
N SER A 150 -17.33 2.44 25.84
CA SER A 150 -17.03 3.56 24.95
C SER A 150 -15.56 3.60 24.52
N ALA A 151 -14.63 3.28 25.43
CA ALA A 151 -13.20 3.25 25.14
C ALA A 151 -12.85 2.28 24.01
N ARG A 152 -13.54 1.13 23.88
CA ARG A 152 -13.28 0.17 22.79
C ARG A 152 -13.47 0.77 21.40
N VAL A 153 -14.45 1.66 21.23
CA VAL A 153 -14.71 2.34 19.94
C VAL A 153 -13.52 3.22 19.58
N PHE A 154 -13.05 4.05 20.52
CA PHE A 154 -11.92 4.93 20.28
C PHE A 154 -10.60 4.18 20.10
N ILE A 155 -10.40 3.09 20.84
CA ILE A 155 -9.21 2.24 20.73
C ILE A 155 -9.19 1.56 19.36
N ALA A 156 -10.29 0.93 18.94
CA ALA A 156 -10.38 0.31 17.62
C ALA A 156 -10.15 1.34 16.50
N GLY A 157 -10.78 2.51 16.59
CA GLY A 157 -10.62 3.58 15.60
C GLY A 157 -9.20 4.14 15.55
N GLY A 158 -8.61 4.46 16.71
CA GLY A 158 -7.24 4.97 16.81
C GLY A 158 -6.22 3.96 16.26
N PHE A 159 -6.36 2.68 16.59
CA PHE A 159 -5.49 1.65 16.01
C PHE A 159 -5.81 1.36 14.55
N GLY A 160 -7.04 1.59 14.07
CA GLY A 160 -7.37 1.63 12.64
C GLY A 160 -6.55 2.67 11.88
N VAL A 161 -6.49 3.89 12.40
CA VAL A 161 -5.64 4.95 11.83
C VAL A 161 -4.17 4.54 11.84
N LEU A 162 -3.63 4.12 12.98
CA LEU A 162 -2.23 3.73 13.10
C LEU A 162 -1.87 2.54 12.19
N GLY A 163 -2.75 1.54 12.15
CA GLY A 163 -2.61 0.38 11.28
C GLY A 163 -2.56 0.77 9.81
N SER A 164 -3.40 1.71 9.37
CA SER A 164 -3.42 2.17 7.97
C SER A 164 -2.15 2.90 7.53
N LEU A 165 -1.45 3.51 8.48
CA LEU A 165 -0.21 4.23 8.22
C LEU A 165 1.03 3.32 8.33
N PHE A 166 0.93 2.19 9.03
CA PHE A 166 2.03 1.26 9.20
C PHE A 166 2.65 0.75 7.88
N PRO A 167 1.87 0.45 6.83
CA PRO A 167 2.42 0.11 5.51
C PRO A 167 3.30 1.17 4.85
N TYR A 168 3.31 2.41 5.33
CA TYR A 168 4.25 3.41 4.85
C TYR A 168 5.63 3.29 5.50
N LEU A 169 5.72 2.66 6.68
CA LEU A 169 6.98 2.35 7.37
C LEU A 169 7.59 1.05 6.86
N VAL A 170 6.76 0.03 6.64
CA VAL A 170 7.16 -1.26 6.07
C VAL A 170 6.40 -1.47 4.76
N PRO A 171 6.90 -0.92 3.64
CA PRO A 171 6.15 -0.92 2.39
C PRO A 171 6.09 -2.29 1.71
N PRO A 172 5.00 -2.60 0.99
CA PRO A 172 4.97 -3.75 0.08
C PRO A 172 5.97 -3.56 -1.05
N ARG A 173 6.35 -4.67 -1.70
CA ARG A 173 7.39 -4.68 -2.74
C ARG A 173 7.03 -3.76 -3.91
N THR A 174 5.75 -3.77 -4.30
CA THR A 174 5.19 -2.95 -5.38
C THR A 174 5.40 -1.45 -5.15
N TRP A 175 5.20 -0.98 -3.93
CA TRP A 175 5.36 0.42 -3.57
C TRP A 175 6.83 0.82 -3.46
N SER A 176 7.67 -0.05 -2.90
CA SER A 176 9.11 0.19 -2.83
C SER A 176 9.74 0.31 -4.23
N ALA A 177 9.36 -0.58 -5.16
CA ALA A 177 9.82 -0.56 -6.54
C ALA A 177 9.35 0.71 -7.28
N ALA A 178 8.08 1.11 -7.08
CA ALA A 178 7.57 2.36 -7.66
C ALA A 178 8.34 3.61 -7.20
N LYS A 179 8.67 3.70 -5.91
CA LYS A 179 9.49 4.81 -5.37
C LYS A 179 10.92 4.80 -5.91
N GLU A 180 11.49 3.63 -6.14
CA GLU A 180 12.83 3.51 -6.71
C GLU A 180 12.86 3.97 -8.17
N ILE A 181 11.83 3.64 -8.95
CA ILE A 181 11.67 4.17 -10.32
C ILE A 181 11.55 5.69 -10.31
N GLU A 182 10.75 6.26 -9.41
CA GLU A 182 10.62 7.72 -9.27
C GLU A 182 11.97 8.38 -8.95
N LYS A 183 12.75 7.78 -8.05
CA LYS A 183 14.11 8.25 -7.73
C LYS A 183 15.04 8.22 -8.95
N MET A 184 15.09 7.11 -9.69
CA MET A 184 15.94 6.99 -10.89
C MET A 184 15.56 7.97 -12.00
N ARG A 185 14.29 8.37 -12.07
CA ARG A 185 13.84 9.40 -13.02
C ARG A 185 14.26 10.78 -12.59
N ILE A 186 14.11 11.13 -11.31
CA ILE A 186 14.56 12.41 -10.75
C ILE A 186 16.08 12.58 -10.97
N GLU A 187 16.86 11.53 -10.70
CA GLU A 187 18.32 11.53 -10.91
C GLU A 187 18.72 11.54 -12.39
N GLY A 188 17.85 11.03 -13.27
CA GLY A 188 18.06 10.98 -14.72
C GLY A 188 17.77 12.27 -15.48
N TYR A 189 17.15 13.28 -14.86
CA TYR A 189 16.89 14.58 -15.49
C TYR A 189 18.18 15.41 -15.56
N ARG A 190 18.68 15.61 -16.79
CA ARG A 190 19.91 16.33 -17.10
C ARG A 190 19.90 17.81 -16.67
N ASP A 191 18.70 18.40 -16.54
CA ASP A 191 18.47 19.81 -16.14
C ASP A 191 17.97 19.97 -14.69
N GLY A 192 17.98 18.88 -13.91
CA GLY A 192 17.42 18.87 -12.55
C GLY A 192 15.89 18.76 -12.54
N ALA A 193 15.34 18.18 -11.46
CA ALA A 193 13.90 18.07 -11.28
C ALA A 193 13.32 19.43 -10.85
N ILE A 194 12.48 20.03 -11.69
CA ILE A 194 11.69 21.21 -11.31
C ILE A 194 10.53 20.74 -10.45
N LEU A 195 10.68 20.84 -9.13
CA LEU A 195 9.58 20.71 -8.17
C LEU A 195 8.69 21.96 -8.25
N SER A 196 7.68 21.96 -9.13
CA SER A 196 6.66 22.99 -9.13
C SER A 196 5.59 22.66 -8.07
N TYR A 197 5.68 23.28 -6.89
CA TYR A 197 4.57 23.31 -5.96
C TYR A 197 3.73 24.56 -6.25
N ARG A 198 2.47 24.38 -6.67
CA ARG A 198 1.51 25.47 -6.80
C ARG A 198 0.70 25.52 -5.51
N VAL A 199 1.00 26.49 -4.64
CA VAL A 199 0.14 26.79 -3.49
C VAL A 199 -1.05 27.58 -4.01
N ILE A 200 -2.20 26.94 -4.08
CA ILE A 200 -3.47 27.62 -4.35
C ILE A 200 -4.03 27.96 -2.96
N PHE A 201 -4.01 29.25 -2.61
CA PHE A 201 -4.70 29.81 -1.45
C PHE A 201 -6.15 30.14 -1.82
#